data_AF-F7K534-F1
#
_entry.id   AF-F7K534-F1
#
_cell.length_a   1.000
_cell.length_b   1.000
_cell.length_c   1.000
_cell.angle_alpha   90.00
_cell.angle_beta   90.00
_cell.angle_gamma   90.00
#
_symmetry.space_group_name_H-M   'P 1'
#
loop_
_entity.id
_entity.type
_entity.pdbx_description
1 polymer ?
#
loop_
_entity_poly.entity_id
_entity_poly.type
_entity_poly.pdbx_seq_one_letter_code
_entity_poly.pdbx_strand_id
1 'polypeptide(L)'
;MDLLMECASVFKNLMNYQYRFTLGRKGKLKVITLGFSETDFHHLVGLHKLRDTEVARANRGAVFKAIVSGRITYATIIKSTFIEEILSRLQTFPNLESLLDHDQLVFRYNKKVYPYSSIESEFLLKMGDGSILDITFLFLDKTEQGIYYCRSFFPMERTDYTKEQMQYTLLKKEKIDIRSGVAAVQYDRLTPKNK
;
A
#
# COMPACT_ATOMS: atom_id res chain seq x y z
N MET A 1 -15.35 -17.37 0.72
CA MET A 1 -13.88 -17.41 0.89
C MET A 1 -13.55 -16.71 2.20
N ASP A 2 -12.52 -17.15 2.92
CA ASP A 2 -12.10 -16.46 4.15
C ASP A 2 -11.42 -15.13 3.78
N LEU A 3 -11.92 -14.00 4.32
CA LEU A 3 -11.48 -12.65 3.94
C LEU A 3 -9.99 -12.42 4.22
N LEU A 4 -9.47 -12.94 5.33
CA LEU A 4 -8.06 -12.77 5.68
C LEU A 4 -7.16 -13.55 4.71
N MET A 5 -7.57 -14.76 4.33
CA MET A 5 -6.87 -15.56 3.33
C MET A 5 -6.93 -14.93 1.93
N GLU A 6 -8.05 -14.31 1.57
CA GLU A 6 -8.18 -13.54 0.33
C GLU A 6 -7.16 -12.40 0.27
N CYS A 7 -7.08 -11.60 1.33
CA CYS A 7 -6.09 -10.53 1.45
C CYS A 7 -4.67 -11.07 1.26
N ALA A 8 -4.33 -12.18 1.91
CA ALA A 8 -3.01 -12.79 1.81
C ALA A 8 -2.73 -13.33 0.40
N SER A 9 -3.73 -13.89 -0.29
CA SER A 9 -3.60 -14.38 -1.66
C SER A 9 -3.34 -13.24 -2.64
N VAL A 10 -4.08 -12.13 -2.54
CA VAL A 10 -3.85 -10.92 -3.34
C VAL A 10 -2.43 -10.40 -3.12
N PHE A 11 -2.01 -10.29 -1.85
CA PHE A 11 -0.68 -9.79 -1.54
C PHE A 11 0.44 -10.72 -2.04
N LYS A 12 0.25 -12.03 -1.94
CA LYS A 12 1.19 -13.04 -2.47
C LYS A 12 1.37 -12.90 -3.99
N ASN A 13 0.30 -12.59 -4.72
CA ASN A 13 0.38 -12.33 -6.15
C ASN A 13 1.14 -11.03 -6.42
N LEU A 14 0.82 -9.96 -5.67
CA LEU A 14 1.45 -8.64 -5.79
C LEU A 14 2.97 -8.68 -5.55
N MET A 15 3.46 -9.58 -4.69
CA MET A 15 4.88 -9.81 -4.45
C MET A 15 5.68 -10.29 -5.67
N ASN A 16 5.03 -10.73 -6.75
CA ASN A 16 5.72 -11.07 -8.01
C ASN A 16 6.00 -9.83 -8.87
N TYR A 17 5.55 -8.65 -8.45
CA TYR A 17 5.67 -7.42 -9.21
C TYR A 17 6.40 -6.32 -8.45
N GLN A 18 6.97 -5.39 -9.19
CA GLN A 18 7.40 -4.07 -8.72
C GLN A 18 6.66 -2.98 -9.47
N TYR A 19 6.36 -1.88 -8.79
CA TYR A 19 5.85 -0.68 -9.43
C TYR A 19 6.94 0.37 -9.53
N ARG A 20 7.13 0.95 -10.71
CA ARG A 20 8.05 2.07 -10.93
C ARG A 20 7.25 3.31 -11.27
N PHE A 21 7.34 4.32 -10.41
CA PHE A 21 6.75 5.64 -10.61
C PHE A 21 7.85 6.65 -10.94
N THR A 22 7.75 7.30 -12.09
CA THR A 22 8.59 8.45 -12.42
C THR A 22 7.78 9.72 -12.18
N LEU A 23 8.26 10.53 -11.24
CA LEU A 23 7.62 11.75 -10.77
C LEU A 23 8.38 12.98 -11.26
N GLY A 24 7.66 14.05 -11.59
CA GLY A 24 8.21 15.34 -11.97
C GLY A 24 7.82 16.45 -11.01
N ARG A 25 8.77 17.33 -10.68
CA ARG A 25 8.51 18.59 -10.00
C ARG A 25 9.64 19.60 -10.21
N LYS A 26 9.29 20.85 -10.54
CA LYS A 26 10.24 21.97 -10.73
C LYS A 26 11.44 21.57 -11.61
N GLY A 27 11.17 20.91 -12.74
CA GLY A 27 12.20 20.45 -13.69
C GLY A 27 13.06 19.28 -13.21
N LYS A 28 12.81 18.70 -12.03
CA LYS A 28 13.54 17.53 -11.51
C LYS A 28 12.69 16.28 -11.56
N LEU A 29 13.35 15.16 -11.86
CA LEU A 29 12.76 13.82 -11.82
C LEU A 29 13.06 13.14 -10.48
N LYS A 30 12.11 12.34 -10.00
CA LYS A 30 12.26 11.44 -8.86
C LYS A 30 11.64 10.10 -9.23
N VAL A 31 12.39 9.02 -9.04
CA VAL A 31 11.90 7.66 -9.29
C VAL A 31 11.60 6.98 -7.96
N ILE A 32 10.46 6.30 -7.88
CA ILE A 32 10.06 5.41 -6.80
C ILE A 32 9.97 4.00 -7.38
N THR A 33 10.79 3.08 -6.87
CA THR A 33 10.64 1.65 -7.12
C THR A 33 10.01 1.01 -5.90
N LEU A 34 8.74 0.64 -6.00
CA LEU A 34 7.95 0.01 -4.95
C LEU A 34 8.00 -1.51 -5.10
N GLY A 35 8.45 -2.20 -4.04
CA GLY A 35 8.40 -3.65 -3.91
C GLY A 35 7.56 -4.07 -2.70
N PHE A 36 7.32 -5.38 -2.60
CA PHE A 36 6.49 -5.97 -1.55
C PHE A 36 7.20 -7.16 -0.91
N SER A 37 7.06 -7.27 0.41
CA SER A 37 7.60 -8.36 1.22
C SER A 37 6.54 -8.92 2.16
N GLU A 38 6.66 -10.20 2.53
CA GLU A 38 5.74 -10.87 3.46
C GLU A 38 5.55 -10.09 4.78
N THR A 39 6.58 -9.36 5.21
CA THR A 39 6.54 -8.59 6.46
C THR A 39 5.71 -7.32 6.37
N ASP A 40 5.48 -6.78 5.17
CA ASP A 40 4.67 -5.58 4.96
C ASP A 40 3.19 -5.89 5.21
N PHE A 41 2.74 -7.07 4.80
CA PHE A 41 1.34 -7.52 4.93
C PHE A 41 0.76 -7.24 6.32
N HIS A 42 1.50 -7.60 7.37
CA HIS A 42 1.09 -7.45 8.77
C HIS A 42 0.68 -6.02 9.15
N HIS A 43 1.38 -5.02 8.61
CA HIS A 43 1.06 -3.61 8.85
C HIS A 43 -0.10 -3.14 7.99
N LEU A 44 -0.15 -3.59 6.74
CA LEU A 44 -1.15 -3.13 5.79
C LEU A 44 -2.55 -3.62 6.14
N VAL A 45 -2.71 -4.90 6.49
CA VAL A 45 -4.00 -5.42 6.99
C VAL A 45 -4.26 -5.06 8.47
N GLY A 46 -3.30 -4.41 9.14
CA GLY A 46 -3.49 -3.86 10.48
C GLY A 46 -3.37 -4.86 11.63
N LEU A 47 -2.83 -6.07 11.41
CA LEU A 47 -2.75 -7.12 12.44
C LEU A 47 -2.00 -6.67 13.71
N HIS A 48 -1.06 -5.73 13.61
CA HIS A 48 -0.38 -5.14 14.78
C HIS A 48 -1.33 -4.41 15.75
N LYS A 49 -2.55 -4.04 15.31
CA LYS A 49 -3.55 -3.38 16.14
C LYS A 49 -4.33 -4.34 17.05
N LEU A 50 -4.33 -5.64 16.73
CA LEU A 50 -5.02 -6.69 17.50
C LEU A 50 -4.22 -7.07 18.75
N ARG A 51 -4.02 -6.09 19.63
CA ARG A 51 -3.03 -6.07 20.71
C ARG A 51 -3.21 -7.20 21.74
N ASP A 52 -4.39 -7.78 21.82
CA ASP A 52 -4.80 -8.90 22.65
C ASP A 52 -4.57 -10.28 22.01
N THR A 53 -4.11 -10.34 20.76
CA THR A 53 -3.84 -11.59 20.04
C THR A 53 -2.35 -11.91 19.93
N GLU A 54 -2.00 -13.20 19.91
CA GLU A 54 -0.63 -13.65 19.60
C GLU A 54 -0.21 -13.22 18.20
N VAL A 55 -1.16 -13.17 17.25
CA VAL A 55 -0.93 -12.76 15.86
C VAL A 55 -0.23 -11.42 15.81
N ALA A 56 -0.66 -10.43 16.59
CA ALA A 56 -0.10 -9.07 16.57
C ALA A 56 1.39 -9.01 16.94
N ARG A 57 1.87 -9.95 17.77
CA ARG A 57 3.23 -9.95 18.36
C ARG A 57 4.15 -11.00 17.71
N ALA A 58 3.59 -11.98 17.02
CA ALA A 58 4.32 -13.05 16.36
C ALA A 58 5.16 -12.53 15.18
N ASN A 59 6.08 -13.37 14.70
CA ASN A 59 6.90 -13.06 13.52
C ASN A 59 6.00 -12.83 12.30
N ARG A 60 6.10 -11.64 11.69
CA ARG A 60 5.22 -11.19 10.59
C ARG A 60 5.24 -12.12 9.37
N GLY A 61 6.42 -12.60 8.98
CA GLY A 61 6.55 -13.53 7.86
C GLY A 61 5.97 -14.91 8.16
N ALA A 62 6.15 -15.41 9.40
CA ALA A 62 5.52 -16.64 9.85
C ALA A 62 3.99 -16.53 9.89
N VAL A 63 3.46 -15.41 10.39
CA VAL A 63 2.02 -15.10 10.39
C VAL A 63 1.48 -15.09 8.96
N PHE A 64 2.15 -14.39 8.03
CA PHE A 64 1.75 -14.37 6.62
C PHE A 64 1.65 -15.78 6.02
N LYS A 65 2.70 -16.61 6.21
CA LYS A 65 2.71 -18.00 5.73
C LYS A 65 1.61 -18.85 6.37
N ALA A 66 1.36 -18.66 7.66
CA ALA A 66 0.30 -19.35 8.38
C ALA A 66 -1.08 -18.99 7.82
N ILE A 67 -1.33 -17.72 7.49
CA ILE A 67 -2.56 -17.25 6.83
C ILE A 67 -2.71 -17.87 5.44
N VAL A 68 -1.66 -17.80 4.60
CA VAL A 68 -1.67 -18.41 3.26
C VAL A 68 -1.97 -19.90 3.31
N SER A 69 -1.49 -20.60 4.36
CA SER A 69 -1.76 -22.03 4.57
C SER A 69 -3.11 -22.35 5.24
N GLY A 70 -3.89 -21.34 5.63
CA GLY A 70 -5.18 -21.51 6.31
C GLY A 70 -5.10 -21.89 7.80
N ARG A 71 -3.90 -21.84 8.42
CA ARG A 71 -3.75 -22.08 9.86
C ARG A 71 -4.21 -20.90 10.72
N ILE A 72 -4.09 -19.69 10.19
CA ILE A 72 -4.68 -18.48 10.76
C ILE A 72 -5.74 -18.00 9.77
N THR A 73 -6.96 -17.83 10.23
CA THR A 73 -8.11 -17.45 9.41
C THR A 73 -8.78 -16.19 9.97
N TYR A 74 -9.79 -15.67 9.28
CA TYR A 74 -10.61 -14.59 9.80
C TYR A 74 -11.23 -14.95 11.17
N ALA A 75 -11.64 -16.22 11.34
CA ALA A 75 -12.16 -16.72 12.62
C ALA A 75 -11.12 -16.72 13.76
N THR A 76 -9.82 -16.75 13.44
CA THR A 76 -8.74 -16.58 14.42
C THR A 76 -8.69 -15.16 14.95
N ILE A 77 -8.83 -14.15 14.07
CA ILE A 77 -8.64 -12.73 14.41
C ILE A 77 -9.91 -12.03 14.88
N ILE A 78 -11.10 -12.50 14.47
CA ILE A 78 -12.38 -11.86 14.84
C ILE A 78 -12.67 -11.90 16.36
N LYS A 79 -11.96 -12.75 17.10
CA LYS A 79 -12.05 -12.86 18.57
C LYS A 79 -11.43 -11.68 19.31
N SER A 80 -10.62 -10.88 18.62
CA SER A 80 -9.97 -9.69 19.17
C SER A 80 -11.00 -8.62 19.53
N THR A 81 -10.85 -8.03 20.71
CA THR A 81 -11.62 -6.85 21.13
C THR A 81 -11.34 -5.61 20.26
N PHE A 82 -10.19 -5.59 19.57
CA PHE A 82 -9.77 -4.53 18.65
C PHE A 82 -10.11 -4.79 17.17
N ILE A 83 -10.96 -5.78 16.85
CA ILE A 83 -11.24 -6.15 15.45
C ILE A 83 -11.76 -4.98 14.61
N GLU A 84 -12.60 -4.12 15.20
CA GLU A 84 -13.17 -2.93 14.56
C GLU A 84 -12.09 -1.95 14.05
N GLU A 85 -10.88 -1.93 14.64
CA GLU A 85 -9.80 -1.05 14.20
C GLU A 85 -9.16 -1.43 12.85
N ILE A 86 -9.48 -2.61 12.33
CA ILE A 86 -8.89 -3.17 11.10
C ILE A 86 -9.91 -3.58 10.05
N LEU A 87 -11.22 -3.61 10.36
CA LEU A 87 -12.25 -4.08 9.42
C LEU A 87 -12.23 -3.31 8.10
N SER A 88 -12.17 -1.98 8.16
CA SER A 88 -12.10 -1.13 6.97
C SER A 88 -10.87 -1.47 6.12
N ARG A 89 -9.72 -1.76 6.75
CA ARG A 89 -8.51 -2.20 6.05
C ARG A 89 -8.74 -3.54 5.37
N LEU A 90 -9.24 -4.54 6.08
CA LEU A 90 -9.46 -5.89 5.54
C LEU A 90 -10.45 -5.89 4.38
N GLN A 91 -11.50 -5.07 4.45
CA GLN A 91 -12.52 -4.97 3.40
C GLN A 91 -11.96 -4.31 2.13
N THR A 92 -11.12 -3.29 2.27
CA THR A 92 -10.52 -2.60 1.12
C THR A 92 -9.31 -3.34 0.55
N PHE A 93 -8.61 -4.14 1.35
CA PHE A 93 -7.33 -4.75 0.98
C PHE A 93 -7.36 -5.63 -0.29
N PRO A 94 -8.40 -6.43 -0.56
CA PRO A 94 -8.50 -7.20 -1.81
C PRO A 94 -8.36 -6.33 -3.07
N ASN A 95 -8.70 -5.04 -2.98
CA ASN A 95 -8.61 -4.09 -4.09
C ASN A 95 -7.23 -3.43 -4.24
N LEU A 96 -6.24 -3.72 -3.38
CA LEU A 96 -4.93 -3.05 -3.36
C LEU A 96 -4.23 -3.07 -4.73
N GLU A 97 -4.18 -4.24 -5.39
CA GLU A 97 -3.54 -4.37 -6.70
C GLU A 97 -4.28 -3.54 -7.77
N SER A 98 -5.61 -3.64 -7.80
CA SER A 98 -6.44 -2.84 -8.72
C SER A 98 -6.25 -1.34 -8.49
N LEU A 99 -6.22 -0.89 -7.24
CA LEU A 99 -5.99 0.52 -6.88
C LEU A 99 -4.62 1.02 -7.34
N LEU A 100 -3.58 0.19 -7.26
CA LEU A 100 -2.24 0.52 -7.76
C LEU A 100 -2.19 0.56 -9.30
N ASP A 101 -2.94 -0.33 -9.95
CA ASP A 101 -3.01 -0.41 -11.42
C ASP A 101 -3.77 0.78 -12.03
N HIS A 102 -4.69 1.40 -11.29
CA HIS A 102 -5.44 2.60 -11.69
C HIS A 102 -4.74 3.92 -11.34
N ASP A 103 -5.38 5.05 -11.69
CA ASP A 103 -4.87 6.39 -11.45
C ASP A 103 -4.66 6.68 -9.95
N GLN A 104 -3.57 7.39 -9.66
CA GLN A 104 -3.23 7.82 -8.32
C GLN A 104 -2.59 9.21 -8.30
N LEU A 105 -2.82 9.92 -7.22
CA LEU A 105 -2.08 11.15 -6.92
C LEU A 105 -0.93 10.83 -5.95
N VAL A 106 0.23 11.42 -6.19
CA VAL A 106 1.45 11.16 -5.40
C VAL A 106 1.89 12.42 -4.67
N PHE A 107 2.03 12.32 -3.36
CA PHE A 107 2.41 13.42 -2.48
C PHE A 107 3.71 13.10 -1.73
N ARG A 108 4.53 14.12 -1.49
CA ARG A 108 5.52 14.06 -0.42
C ARG A 108 4.78 14.12 0.91
N TYR A 109 4.97 13.13 1.76
CA TYR A 109 4.39 13.17 3.09
C TYR A 109 5.28 13.98 4.03
N ASN A 110 4.73 15.01 4.64
CA ASN A 110 5.32 15.81 5.69
C ASN A 110 4.52 15.58 6.98
N LYS A 111 5.09 14.79 7.90
CA LYS A 111 4.47 14.52 9.21
C LYS A 111 4.17 15.78 10.01
N LYS A 112 4.89 16.89 9.79
CA LYS A 112 4.64 18.15 10.52
C LYS A 112 3.26 18.74 10.25
N VAL A 113 2.62 18.39 9.13
CA VAL A 113 1.23 18.77 8.83
C VAL A 113 0.23 18.01 9.71
N TYR A 114 0.58 16.78 10.12
CA TYR A 114 -0.24 15.92 10.97
C TYR A 114 0.57 15.45 12.20
N PRO A 115 0.91 16.36 13.14
CA PRO A 115 1.83 16.06 14.24
C PRO A 115 1.31 14.96 15.19
N TYR A 116 -0.01 14.79 15.28
CA TYR A 116 -0.64 13.75 16.08
C TYR A 116 -0.73 12.39 15.38
N SER A 117 -0.37 12.30 14.10
CA SER A 117 -0.31 11.03 13.38
C SER A 117 0.96 10.26 13.77
N SER A 118 0.79 8.97 14.06
CA SER A 118 1.92 8.06 14.27
C SER A 118 2.59 7.62 12.96
N ILE A 119 2.04 7.99 11.81
CA ILE A 119 2.54 7.54 10.51
C ILE A 119 3.82 8.28 10.16
N GLU A 120 4.90 7.51 9.96
CA GLU A 120 6.17 7.96 9.41
C GLU A 120 6.30 7.40 7.99
N SER A 121 6.46 8.28 7.00
CA SER A 121 6.60 7.87 5.61
C SER A 121 7.22 8.97 4.76
N GLU A 122 7.79 8.59 3.62
CA GLU A 122 8.38 9.54 2.67
C GLU A 122 7.34 10.04 1.66
N PHE A 123 6.43 9.17 1.21
CA PHE A 123 5.41 9.47 0.22
C PHE A 123 4.03 8.97 0.65
N LEU A 124 3.01 9.62 0.12
CA LEU A 124 1.61 9.26 0.26
C LEU A 124 0.96 9.18 -1.13
N LEU A 125 0.35 8.04 -1.43
CA LEU A 125 -0.48 7.84 -2.61
C LEU A 125 -1.95 7.97 -2.19
N LYS A 126 -2.71 8.76 -2.95
CA LYS A 126 -4.17 8.82 -2.89
C LYS A 126 -4.71 8.12 -4.11
N MET A 127 -5.41 7.02 -3.88
CA MET A 127 -5.99 6.13 -4.90
C MET A 127 -7.51 6.11 -4.74
N GLY A 128 -8.22 5.68 -5.78
CA GLY A 128 -9.69 5.64 -5.80
C GLY A 128 -10.27 6.54 -6.90
N ASP A 129 -11.56 6.40 -7.15
CA ASP A 129 -12.29 7.05 -8.26
C ASP A 129 -12.73 8.50 -7.96
N GLY A 130 -12.44 9.00 -6.77
CA GLY A 130 -12.78 10.34 -6.31
C GLY A 130 -14.00 10.41 -5.39
N SER A 131 -14.75 9.31 -5.20
CA SER A 131 -15.74 9.18 -4.15
C SER A 131 -15.04 9.10 -2.79
N ILE A 132 -15.53 9.81 -1.76
CA ILE A 132 -14.91 9.78 -0.41
C ILE A 132 -14.85 8.35 0.15
N LEU A 133 -15.84 7.52 -0.18
CA LEU A 133 -15.94 6.13 0.29
C LEU A 133 -14.91 5.21 -0.36
N ASP A 134 -14.41 5.57 -1.55
CA ASP A 134 -13.46 4.76 -2.33
C ASP A 134 -12.02 5.33 -2.28
N ILE A 135 -11.84 6.53 -1.72
CA ILE A 135 -10.50 7.09 -1.52
C ILE A 135 -9.73 6.21 -0.55
N THR A 136 -8.56 5.76 -0.99
CA THR A 136 -7.66 4.93 -0.20
C THR A 136 -6.26 5.54 -0.16
N PHE A 137 -5.65 5.51 1.02
CA PHE A 137 -4.30 5.99 1.21
C PHE A 137 -3.31 4.85 1.29
N LEU A 138 -2.19 4.99 0.57
CA LEU A 138 -1.04 4.11 0.67
C LEU A 138 0.20 4.94 0.99
N PHE A 139 0.75 4.72 2.19
CA PHE A 139 1.95 5.40 2.65
C PHE A 139 3.17 4.56 2.28
N LEU A 140 4.18 5.22 1.70
CA LEU A 140 5.40 4.58 1.24
C LEU A 140 6.60 5.14 1.98
N ASP A 141 7.49 4.23 2.36
CA ASP A 141 8.79 4.56 2.92
C ASP A 141 9.85 3.72 2.21
N LYS A 142 11.13 3.96 2.46
CA LYS A 142 12.21 3.26 1.77
C LYS A 142 13.12 2.52 2.74
N THR A 143 13.69 1.42 2.24
CA THR A 143 14.81 0.77 2.89
C THR A 143 16.08 1.61 2.73
N GLU A 144 17.14 1.24 3.45
CA GLU A 144 18.46 1.86 3.31
C GLU A 144 19.01 1.72 1.87
N GLN A 145 18.63 0.66 1.17
CA GLN A 145 18.98 0.39 -0.23
C GLN A 145 18.14 1.21 -1.23
N GLY A 146 17.21 2.03 -0.76
CA GLY A 146 16.40 2.93 -1.59
C GLY A 146 15.20 2.28 -2.29
N ILE A 147 14.88 1.02 -1.98
CA ILE A 147 13.66 0.35 -2.45
C ILE A 147 12.50 0.80 -1.56
N TYR A 148 11.41 1.25 -2.16
CA TYR A 148 10.21 1.63 -1.42
C TYR A 148 9.38 0.41 -1.05
N TYR A 149 8.76 0.46 0.12
CA TYR A 149 7.83 -0.53 0.64
C TYR A 149 6.58 0.16 1.18
N CYS A 150 5.51 -0.61 1.33
CA CYS A 150 4.25 -0.12 1.86
C CYS A 150 4.31 -0.03 3.39
N ARG A 151 4.23 1.18 3.94
CA ARG A 151 4.24 1.45 5.38
C ARG A 151 2.87 1.26 6.02
N SER A 152 1.81 1.74 5.36
CA SER A 152 0.44 1.70 5.87
C SER A 152 -0.55 1.84 4.71
N PHE A 153 -1.69 1.16 4.81
CA PHE A 153 -2.77 1.16 3.83
C PHE A 153 -4.11 1.19 4.56
N PHE A 154 -4.99 2.12 4.20
CA PHE A 154 -6.35 2.21 4.74
C PHE A 154 -7.24 3.15 3.91
N PRO A 155 -8.56 2.89 3.85
CA PRO A 155 -9.51 3.82 3.23
C PRO A 155 -9.54 5.15 4.01
N MET A 156 -9.85 6.24 3.30
CA MET A 156 -10.08 7.54 3.91
C MET A 156 -11.33 7.49 4.77
N GLU A 157 -11.16 7.76 6.06
CA GLU A 157 -12.28 7.96 6.98
C GLU A 157 -12.52 9.47 7.16
N ARG A 158 -12.17 10.02 8.33
CA ARG A 158 -12.41 11.44 8.65
C ARG A 158 -11.33 12.40 8.14
N THR A 159 -10.10 11.91 8.00
CA THR A 159 -8.93 12.75 7.72
C THR A 159 -8.43 12.50 6.31
N ASP A 160 -8.47 13.53 5.46
CA ASP A 160 -7.71 13.52 4.21
C ASP A 160 -6.25 13.89 4.53
N TYR A 161 -5.34 12.92 4.42
CA TYR A 161 -3.91 13.10 4.70
C TYR A 161 -3.15 13.84 3.58
N THR A 162 -3.81 14.18 2.48
CA THR A 162 -3.20 14.92 1.35
C THR A 162 -3.32 16.43 1.47
N LYS A 163 -4.16 16.94 2.37
CA LYS A 163 -4.29 18.39 2.59
C LYS A 163 -2.94 18.96 3.02
N GLU A 164 -2.57 20.08 2.38
CA GLU A 164 -1.31 20.81 2.63
C GLU A 164 -0.03 19.99 2.39
N GLN A 165 -0.15 18.79 1.80
CA GLN A 165 1.00 18.03 1.35
C GLN A 165 1.45 18.50 -0.02
N MET A 166 2.76 18.40 -0.28
CA MET A 166 3.31 18.75 -1.57
C MET A 166 3.03 17.64 -2.60
N GLN A 167 2.34 17.98 -3.68
CA GLN A 167 2.02 17.05 -4.76
C GLN A 167 3.12 16.99 -5.84
N TYR A 168 3.41 15.79 -6.32
CA TYR A 168 4.20 15.52 -7.51
C TYR A 168 3.30 15.29 -8.73
N THR A 169 3.84 15.57 -9.93
CA THR A 169 3.21 15.12 -11.17
C THR A 169 3.69 13.71 -11.48
N LEU A 170 2.77 12.74 -11.57
CA LEU A 170 3.09 11.43 -12.13
C LEU A 170 3.36 11.58 -13.63
N LEU A 171 4.54 11.15 -14.09
CA LEU A 171 4.96 11.23 -15.49
C LEU A 171 5.00 9.86 -16.16
N LYS A 172 5.34 8.81 -15.42
CA LYS A 172 5.32 7.44 -15.92
C LYS A 172 5.01 6.47 -14.79
N LYS A 173 4.22 5.42 -15.08
CA LYS A 173 3.96 4.30 -14.17
C LYS A 173 4.13 2.99 -14.93
N GLU A 174 4.90 2.08 -14.36
CA GLU A 174 5.17 0.76 -14.92
C GLU A 174 4.96 -0.31 -13.85
N LYS A 175 4.31 -1.41 -14.22
CA LYS A 175 4.23 -2.64 -13.42
C LYS A 175 5.19 -3.65 -14.03
N ILE A 176 6.16 -4.10 -13.25
CA ILE A 176 7.27 -4.92 -13.71
C ILE A 176 7.13 -6.29 -13.08
N ASP A 177 7.02 -7.34 -13.88
CA ASP A 177 7.10 -8.72 -13.41
C ASP A 177 8.56 -9.03 -13.03
N ILE A 178 8.79 -9.41 -11.77
CA ILE A 178 10.15 -9.59 -11.22
C ILE A 178 10.87 -10.78 -11.87
N ARG A 179 10.13 -11.82 -12.29
CA ARG A 179 10.73 -13.05 -12.86
C ARG A 179 11.19 -12.85 -14.29
N SER A 180 10.32 -12.25 -15.11
CA SER A 180 10.57 -12.05 -16.54
C SER A 180 11.28 -10.72 -16.84
N GLY A 181 11.21 -9.75 -15.93
CA GLY A 181 11.68 -8.38 -16.14
C GLY A 181 10.80 -7.56 -17.08
N VAL A 182 9.68 -8.11 -17.56
CA VAL A 182 8.77 -7.43 -18.49
C VAL A 182 8.05 -6.30 -17.77
N ALA A 183 8.15 -5.10 -18.34
CA ALA A 183 7.48 -3.90 -17.83
C ALA A 183 6.21 -3.61 -18.64
N ALA A 184 5.05 -3.70 -18.00
CA ALA A 184 3.79 -3.20 -18.53
C ALA A 184 3.68 -1.70 -18.21
N VAL A 185 3.70 -0.85 -19.24
CA VAL A 185 3.50 0.60 -19.09
C VAL A 185 2.02 0.86 -18.85
N GLN A 186 1.69 1.37 -17.67
CA GLN A 186 0.32 1.71 -17.28
C GLN A 186 0.00 3.21 -17.50
N TYR A 187 1.04 4.04 -17.52
CA TYR A 187 0.92 5.49 -17.76
C TYR A 187 2.23 6.03 -18.33
N ASP A 188 2.16 6.89 -19.35
CA ASP A 188 3.33 7.56 -19.93
C ASP A 188 3.00 8.95 -20.50
N ARG A 189 3.63 9.97 -19.92
CA ARG A 189 3.68 11.36 -20.40
C ARG A 189 5.07 11.80 -20.86
N LEU A 190 6.08 10.96 -20.68
CA LEU A 190 7.46 11.24 -21.06
C LEU A 190 7.69 10.97 -22.54
N THR A 191 7.05 9.93 -23.06
CA THR A 191 7.14 9.59 -24.48
C THR A 191 6.29 10.56 -25.30
N PRO A 192 6.87 11.26 -26.29
CA PRO A 192 6.10 12.12 -27.19
C PRO A 192 5.03 11.29 -27.90
N LYS A 193 3.77 11.74 -27.87
CA LYS A 193 2.76 11.18 -28.75
C LYS A 193 3.10 11.64 -30.16
N ASN A 194 3.49 10.71 -31.04
CA ASN A 194 3.59 11.00 -32.46
C ASN A 194 2.23 11.57 -32.89
N LYS A 195 2.24 12.78 -33.45
CA LYS A 195 1.06 13.41 -34.03
C LYS A 195 0.61 12.66 -35.26
#